data_AF-A0A2Z2NR42-F1
#
_entry.id   AF-A0A2Z2NR42-F1
#
_cell.length_a   1.000
_cell.length_b   1.000
_cell.length_c   1.000
_cell.angle_alpha   90.00
_cell.angle_beta   90.00
_cell.angle_gamma   90.00
#
_symmetry.space_group_name_H-M   'P 1'
#
loop_
_entity.id
_entity.type
_entity.pdbx_description
1 polymer ?
#
loop_
_entity_poly.entity_id
_entity_poly.type
_entity_poly.pdbx_seq_one_letter_code
_entity_poly.pdbx_strand_id
1 'polypeptide(L)'
;MGYREHWSTTITLLMFLWTQWYSAIGQLRPAFSHHAAFVWFVVCVAGLSIRSDNLGVSSIVRALSLDGDRAYASLLRNIHSKAIDLSVLRSTWMKVVLRVFGDRIERVNGRVVLIANGKKIAKSGKRMPGVKSLFQESESNRAT
;
A
#
# COMPACT_ATOMS: atom_id res chain seq x y z
N MET A 1 -33.03 22.79 2.85
CA MET A 1 -33.13 21.66 1.89
C MET A 1 -31.77 21.23 1.32
N GLY A 2 -30.76 22.12 1.17
CA GLY A 2 -29.47 21.77 0.54
C GLY A 2 -28.46 20.89 1.30
N TYR A 3 -28.60 20.68 2.62
CA TYR A 3 -27.64 19.84 3.37
C TYR A 3 -27.74 18.35 3.02
N ARG A 4 -28.96 17.83 2.76
CA ARG A 4 -29.18 16.39 2.50
C ARG A 4 -28.62 15.97 1.13
N GLU A 5 -28.67 16.86 0.16
CA GLU A 5 -28.17 16.63 -1.20
C GLU A 5 -26.64 16.60 -1.25
N HIS A 6 -25.98 17.54 -0.57
CA HIS A 6 -24.51 17.58 -0.47
C HIS A 6 -23.94 16.29 0.13
N TRP A 7 -24.46 15.83 1.27
CA TRP A 7 -23.99 14.59 1.90
C TRP A 7 -24.26 13.35 1.04
N SER A 8 -25.38 13.32 0.31
CA SER A 8 -25.70 12.23 -0.61
C SER A 8 -24.69 12.15 -1.76
N THR A 9 -24.34 13.28 -2.37
CA THR A 9 -23.31 13.34 -3.42
C THR A 9 -21.93 12.94 -2.89
N THR A 10 -21.51 13.45 -1.73
CA THR A 10 -20.21 13.10 -1.14
C THR A 10 -20.08 11.60 -0.83
N ILE A 11 -21.11 11.00 -0.23
CA ILE A 11 -21.12 9.56 0.08
C ILE A 11 -21.07 8.75 -1.22
N THR A 12 -21.83 9.15 -2.23
CA THR A 12 -21.84 8.46 -3.54
C THR A 12 -20.47 8.49 -4.20
N LEU A 13 -19.79 9.65 -4.19
CA LEU A 13 -18.43 9.80 -4.73
C LEU A 13 -17.41 8.96 -3.95
N LEU A 14 -17.51 8.93 -2.62
CA LEU A 14 -16.65 8.12 -1.77
C LEU A 14 -16.81 6.63 -2.10
N MET A 15 -18.06 6.15 -2.16
CA MET A 15 -18.34 4.75 -2.50
C MET A 15 -17.84 4.41 -3.91
N PHE A 16 -18.05 5.29 -4.89
CA PHE A 16 -17.55 5.10 -6.24
C PHE A 16 -16.03 4.92 -6.27
N LEU A 17 -15.29 5.78 -5.56
CA LEU A 17 -13.82 5.68 -5.48
C LEU A 17 -13.39 4.34 -4.87
N TRP A 18 -14.00 3.91 -3.76
CA TRP A 18 -13.70 2.63 -3.13
C TRP A 18 -14.06 1.43 -4.00
N THR A 19 -15.14 1.50 -4.78
CA THR A 19 -15.49 0.45 -5.76
C THR A 19 -14.44 0.36 -6.86
N GLN A 20 -13.99 1.48 -7.42
CA GLN A 20 -12.93 1.48 -8.43
C GLN A 20 -11.60 0.98 -7.85
N TRP A 21 -11.25 1.44 -6.65
CA TRP A 21 -10.08 1.01 -5.91
C TRP A 21 -10.10 -0.51 -5.69
N TYR A 22 -11.21 -1.06 -5.18
CA TYR A 22 -11.33 -2.50 -4.94
C TYR A 22 -11.36 -3.30 -6.25
N SER A 23 -11.98 -2.78 -7.32
CA SER A 23 -11.95 -3.43 -8.63
C SER A 23 -10.53 -3.57 -9.19
N ALA A 24 -9.66 -2.57 -8.95
CA ALA A 24 -8.25 -2.64 -9.30
C ALA A 24 -7.49 -3.64 -8.41
N ILE A 25 -7.62 -3.54 -7.08
CA ILE A 25 -6.94 -4.43 -6.13
C ILE A 25 -7.41 -5.88 -6.26
N GLY A 26 -8.69 -6.09 -6.56
CA GLY A 26 -9.34 -7.38 -6.81
C GLY A 26 -8.64 -8.22 -7.86
N GLN A 27 -8.12 -7.57 -8.91
CA GLN A 27 -7.40 -8.23 -9.99
C GLN A 27 -6.06 -8.83 -9.57
N LEU A 28 -5.54 -8.48 -8.38
CA LEU A 28 -4.29 -9.02 -7.83
C LEU A 28 -4.46 -10.40 -7.18
N ARG A 29 -5.70 -10.89 -7.02
CA ARG A 29 -6.04 -12.19 -6.41
C ARG A 29 -5.22 -13.38 -6.91
N PRO A 30 -4.83 -13.50 -8.20
CA PRO A 30 -4.03 -14.65 -8.67
C PRO A 30 -2.65 -14.79 -8.02
N ALA A 31 -2.12 -13.72 -7.41
CA ALA A 31 -0.83 -13.77 -6.72
C ALA A 31 -0.86 -14.42 -5.33
N PHE A 32 -2.04 -14.88 -4.88
CA PHE A 32 -2.26 -15.38 -3.53
C PHE A 32 -2.72 -16.84 -3.55
N SER A 33 -2.03 -17.70 -2.81
CA SER A 33 -2.37 -19.14 -2.76
C SER A 33 -3.68 -19.41 -2.01
N HIS A 34 -4.05 -18.56 -1.04
CA HIS A 34 -5.30 -18.70 -0.29
C HIS A 34 -6.00 -17.36 -0.06
N HIS A 35 -7.32 -17.42 0.11
CA HIS A 35 -8.19 -16.24 0.19
C HIS A 35 -7.88 -15.35 1.39
N ALA A 36 -7.56 -15.93 2.56
CA ALA A 36 -7.27 -15.14 3.75
C ALA A 36 -6.05 -14.22 3.57
N ALA A 37 -4.97 -14.66 2.92
CA ALA A 37 -3.81 -13.81 2.64
C ALA A 37 -4.16 -12.65 1.71
N PHE A 38 -5.00 -12.92 0.71
CA PHE A 38 -5.51 -11.87 -0.16
C PHE A 38 -6.36 -10.84 0.61
N VAL A 39 -7.27 -11.29 1.48
CA VAL A 39 -8.09 -10.37 2.29
C VAL A 39 -7.23 -9.52 3.23
N TRP A 40 -6.27 -10.12 3.93
CA TRP A 40 -5.34 -9.36 4.78
C TRP A 40 -4.45 -8.41 3.98
N PHE A 41 -4.13 -8.75 2.73
CA PHE A 41 -3.45 -7.84 1.81
C PHE A 41 -4.35 -6.66 1.45
N VAL A 42 -5.62 -6.89 1.11
CA VAL A 42 -6.59 -5.80 0.84
C VAL A 42 -6.71 -4.87 2.05
N VAL A 43 -6.85 -5.42 3.27
CA VAL A 43 -6.89 -4.63 4.51
C VAL A 43 -5.62 -3.79 4.67
N CYS A 44 -4.46 -4.39 4.43
CA CYS A 44 -3.18 -3.67 4.48
C CYS A 44 -3.17 -2.49 3.51
N VAL A 45 -3.49 -2.70 2.22
CA VAL A 45 -3.48 -1.64 1.20
C VAL A 45 -4.56 -0.58 1.47
N ALA A 46 -5.73 -0.97 1.98
CA ALA A 46 -6.78 -0.04 2.38
C ALA A 46 -6.27 0.91 3.47
N GLY A 47 -5.65 0.37 4.52
CA GLY A 47 -5.03 1.16 5.58
C GLY A 47 -3.90 2.06 5.06
N LEU A 48 -3.06 1.57 4.15
CA LEU A 48 -2.03 2.38 3.48
C LEU A 48 -2.62 3.52 2.65
N SER A 49 -3.84 3.36 2.13
CA SER A 49 -4.51 4.37 1.29
C SER A 49 -5.12 5.52 2.10
N ILE A 50 -5.43 5.31 3.38
CA ILE A 50 -6.10 6.30 4.25
C ILE A 50 -5.26 6.80 5.42
N ARG A 51 -4.20 6.08 5.82
CA ARG A 51 -3.39 6.46 6.98
C ARG A 51 -2.76 7.83 6.76
N SER A 52 -2.84 8.69 7.77
CA SER A 52 -2.20 10.01 7.78
C SER A 52 -0.78 9.97 8.35
N ASP A 53 -0.39 8.88 9.01
CA ASP A 53 0.92 8.72 9.64
C ASP A 53 1.70 7.49 9.13
N ASN A 54 3.02 7.51 9.35
CA ASN A 54 3.93 6.49 8.82
C ASN A 54 4.52 5.56 9.90
N LEU A 55 3.72 5.18 10.91
CA LEU A 55 4.13 4.28 12.00
C LEU A 55 4.00 2.77 11.66
N GLY A 56 4.23 2.39 10.40
CA GLY A 56 4.26 0.98 9.99
C GLY A 56 2.90 0.27 10.04
N VAL A 57 2.85 -0.93 10.64
CA VAL A 57 1.62 -1.75 10.72
C VAL A 57 0.62 -1.17 11.73
N SER A 58 1.11 -0.59 12.82
CA SER A 58 0.26 0.02 13.86
C SER A 58 -0.56 1.19 13.33
N SER A 59 -0.07 1.88 12.30
CA SER A 59 -0.84 2.96 11.66
C SER A 59 -2.01 2.46 10.83
N ILE A 60 -1.89 1.28 10.21
CA ILE A 60 -3.00 0.62 9.48
C ILE A 60 -4.10 0.22 10.47
N VAL A 61 -3.72 -0.41 11.59
CA VAL A 61 -4.66 -0.81 12.65
C VAL A 61 -5.45 0.40 13.16
N ARG A 62 -4.78 1.51 13.47
CA ARG A 62 -5.45 2.74 13.93
C ARG A 62 -6.32 3.37 12.85
N ALA A 63 -5.81 3.50 11.62
CA ALA A 63 -6.53 4.16 10.53
C ALA A 63 -7.83 3.45 10.16
N LEU A 64 -7.86 2.12 10.28
CA LEU A 64 -9.04 1.30 10.02
C LEU A 64 -9.84 0.95 11.30
N SER A 65 -9.44 1.48 12.46
CA SER A 65 -10.05 1.17 13.77
C SER A 65 -10.20 -0.34 14.04
N LEU A 66 -9.18 -1.12 13.69
CA LEU A 66 -9.18 -2.58 13.88
C LEU A 66 -8.83 -2.96 15.33
N ASP A 67 -9.22 -4.17 15.74
CA ASP A 67 -8.77 -4.79 16.98
C ASP A 67 -7.24 -4.88 17.02
N GLY A 68 -6.62 -4.20 17.99
CA GLY A 68 -5.17 -4.04 18.05
C GLY A 68 -4.41 -5.36 18.12
N ASP A 69 -4.84 -6.25 19.02
CA ASP A 69 -4.11 -7.49 19.32
C ASP A 69 -4.18 -8.48 18.16
N ARG A 70 -5.38 -8.71 17.60
CA ARG A 70 -5.57 -9.69 16.54
C ARG A 70 -5.16 -9.17 15.18
N ALA A 71 -5.50 -7.91 14.85
CA ALA A 71 -5.24 -7.36 13.53
C ALA A 71 -3.75 -7.08 13.32
N TYR A 72 -3.04 -6.59 14.34
CA TYR A 72 -1.60 -6.37 14.24
C TYR A 72 -0.86 -7.67 13.92
N ALA A 73 -1.11 -8.73 14.71
CA ALA A 73 -0.49 -10.03 14.48
C ALA A 73 -0.84 -10.60 13.10
N SER A 74 -2.09 -10.47 12.67
CA SER A 74 -2.53 -11.00 11.37
C SER A 74 -1.93 -10.24 10.19
N LEU A 75 -1.88 -8.91 10.24
CA LEU A 75 -1.21 -8.06 9.24
C LEU A 75 0.28 -8.38 9.17
N LEU A 76 0.95 -8.51 10.33
CA LEU A 76 2.37 -8.81 10.39
C LEU A 76 2.68 -10.20 9.81
N ARG A 77 1.89 -11.22 10.14
CA ARG A 77 2.02 -12.55 9.53
C ARG A 77 1.78 -12.51 8.02
N ASN A 78 0.82 -11.71 7.56
CA ASN A 78 0.50 -11.61 6.14
C ASN A 78 1.68 -11.03 5.34
N ILE A 79 2.36 -10.02 5.87
CA ILE A 79 3.55 -9.42 5.24
C ILE A 79 4.69 -10.44 5.06
N HIS A 80 4.81 -11.41 5.98
CA HIS A 80 5.83 -12.46 5.92
C HIS A 80 5.30 -13.77 5.31
N SER A 81 4.08 -13.75 4.75
CA SER A 81 3.42 -14.97 4.28
C SER A 81 4.03 -15.47 2.99
N LYS A 82 4.37 -16.76 2.94
CA LYS A 82 4.74 -17.47 1.71
C LYS A 82 3.56 -17.67 0.74
N ALA A 83 2.35 -17.28 1.16
CA ALA A 83 1.17 -17.35 0.32
C ALA A 83 1.10 -16.26 -0.73
N ILE A 84 2.01 -15.28 -0.70
CA ILE A 84 2.10 -14.18 -1.65
C ILE A 84 3.25 -14.46 -2.63
N ASP A 85 2.93 -14.73 -3.88
CA ASP A 85 3.94 -14.80 -4.94
C ASP A 85 4.24 -13.38 -5.42
N LEU A 86 5.40 -12.84 -5.03
CA LEU A 86 5.81 -11.48 -5.37
C LEU A 86 6.08 -11.28 -6.86
N SER A 87 6.46 -12.34 -7.59
CA SER A 87 6.69 -12.26 -9.04
C SER A 87 5.36 -12.14 -9.78
N VAL A 88 4.40 -12.97 -9.40
CA VAL A 88 3.03 -12.91 -9.93
C VAL A 88 2.36 -11.60 -9.50
N LEU A 89 2.54 -11.16 -8.26
CA LEU A 89 1.97 -9.90 -7.77
C LEU A 89 2.49 -8.70 -8.58
N ARG A 90 3.81 -8.60 -8.78
CA ARG A 90 4.43 -7.51 -9.55
C ARG A 90 3.95 -7.49 -10.99
N SER A 91 3.98 -8.64 -11.67
CA SER A 91 3.56 -8.71 -13.08
C SER A 91 2.06 -8.45 -13.25
N THR A 92 1.23 -8.94 -12.34
CA THR A 92 -0.22 -8.68 -12.33
C THR A 92 -0.51 -7.22 -12.05
N TRP A 93 0.16 -6.62 -11.06
CA TRP A 93 0.07 -5.20 -10.74
C TRP A 93 0.39 -4.33 -11.96
N MET A 94 1.51 -4.60 -12.65
CA MET A 94 1.89 -3.85 -13.86
C MET A 94 0.79 -3.93 -14.93
N LYS A 95 0.25 -5.13 -15.19
CA LYS A 95 -0.85 -5.32 -16.15
C LYS A 95 -2.12 -4.55 -15.75
N VAL A 96 -2.46 -4.57 -14.46
CA VAL A 96 -3.62 -3.85 -13.92
C VAL A 96 -3.43 -2.34 -14.09
N VAL A 97 -2.28 -1.79 -13.71
CA VAL A 97 -1.98 -0.35 -13.87
C VAL A 97 -2.08 0.05 -15.35
N LEU A 98 -1.43 -0.68 -16.25
CA LEU A 98 -1.47 -0.38 -17.68
C LEU A 98 -2.90 -0.40 -18.24
N ARG A 99 -3.75 -1.33 -17.76
CA ARG A 99 -5.15 -1.43 -18.17
C ARG A 99 -6.01 -0.32 -17.59
N VAL A 100 -5.91 -0.06 -16.28
CA VAL A 100 -6.76 0.90 -15.56
C VAL A 100 -6.51 2.31 -16.04
N PHE A 101 -5.24 2.68 -16.27
CA PHE A 101 -4.90 4.02 -16.72
C PHE A 101 -4.87 4.13 -18.25
N GLY A 102 -4.62 3.06 -18.98
CA GLY A 102 -4.82 2.98 -20.44
C GLY A 102 -4.17 4.15 -21.18
N ASP A 103 -4.98 4.95 -21.86
CA ASP A 103 -4.55 6.12 -22.65
C ASP A 103 -4.13 7.32 -21.80
N ARG A 104 -4.44 7.32 -20.50
CA ARG A 104 -4.00 8.36 -19.54
C ARG A 104 -2.52 8.21 -19.14
N ILE A 105 -1.85 7.16 -19.60
CA ILE A 105 -0.41 6.96 -19.38
C ILE A 105 0.34 7.72 -20.47
N GLU A 106 1.30 8.55 -20.07
CA GLU A 106 2.14 9.31 -20.99
C GLU A 106 2.91 8.41 -21.96
N ARG A 107 2.93 8.81 -23.23
CA ARG A 107 3.55 8.05 -24.32
C ARG A 107 4.38 8.95 -25.22
N VAL A 108 5.52 8.43 -25.66
CA VAL A 108 6.37 9.06 -26.70
C VAL A 108 6.49 8.06 -27.85
N ASN A 109 6.13 8.48 -29.06
CA ASN A 109 6.08 7.61 -30.26
C ASN A 109 5.27 6.32 -30.03
N GLY A 110 4.13 6.42 -29.35
CA GLY A 110 3.25 5.28 -29.04
C GLY A 110 3.74 4.35 -27.93
N ARG A 111 4.90 4.63 -27.30
CA ARG A 111 5.48 3.80 -26.23
C ARG A 111 5.32 4.45 -24.86
N VAL A 112 5.00 3.65 -23.85
CA VAL A 112 4.82 4.10 -22.45
C VAL A 112 6.12 4.70 -21.92
N VAL A 113 6.03 5.89 -21.33
CA VAL A 113 7.14 6.54 -20.62
C VAL A 113 7.19 6.02 -19.18
N LEU A 114 8.32 5.43 -18.78
CA LEU A 114 8.56 5.02 -17.41
C LEU A 114 9.48 6.01 -16.70
N ILE A 115 8.95 6.68 -15.68
CA ILE A 115 9.76 7.53 -14.80
C ILE A 115 10.30 6.66 -13.67
N ALA A 116 11.62 6.49 -13.63
CA ALA A 116 12.31 5.76 -12.57
C ALA A 116 13.22 6.71 -11.79
N ASN A 117 13.08 6.71 -10.46
CA ASN A 117 14.01 7.39 -9.57
C ASN A 117 14.80 6.35 -8.76
N GLY A 118 16.12 6.50 -8.73
CA GLY A 118 16.99 5.67 -7.91
C GLY A 118 16.86 6.04 -6.43
N LYS A 119 15.94 5.41 -5.71
CA LYS A 119 15.87 5.58 -4.25
C LYS A 119 16.88 4.68 -3.57
N LYS A 120 17.95 5.27 -3.00
CA LYS A 120 18.85 4.55 -2.09
C LYS A 120 18.10 4.25 -0.79
N ILE A 121 17.65 3.01 -0.63
CA ILE A 121 17.06 2.56 0.64
C ILE A 121 18.22 2.38 1.62
N ALA A 122 18.45 3.37 2.48
CA ALA A 122 19.34 3.20 3.62
C ALA A 122 18.74 2.11 4.52
N LYS A 123 19.48 1.01 4.71
CA LYS A 123 19.11 -0.06 5.62
C LYS A 123 19.89 0.15 6.91
N SER A 124 19.23 0.58 7.99
CA SER A 124 19.81 0.48 9.32
C SER A 124 19.36 -0.85 9.91
N GLY A 125 20.23 -1.86 9.82
CA GLY A 125 20.01 -3.16 10.44
C GLY A 125 21.11 -3.40 11.46
N LYS A 126 20.75 -3.56 12.74
CA LYS A 126 21.67 -4.00 13.82
C LYS A 126 22.40 -5.32 13.49
N ARG A 127 21.96 -6.04 12.47
CA ARG A 127 22.54 -7.30 11.96
C ARG A 127 22.69 -7.31 10.43
N MET A 128 23.26 -6.26 9.85
CA MET A 128 23.72 -6.28 8.45
C MET A 128 25.22 -5.98 8.37
N PRO A 129 26.09 -6.99 8.39
CA PRO A 129 27.51 -6.81 8.10
C PRO A 129 27.65 -6.30 6.66
N GLY A 130 28.29 -5.14 6.47
CA GLY A 130 28.56 -4.56 5.13
C GLY A 130 27.66 -3.38 4.73
N VAL A 131 26.69 -2.99 5.56
CA VAL A 131 25.98 -1.71 5.34
C VAL A 131 26.69 -0.62 6.13
N LYS A 132 27.38 0.28 5.42
CA LYS A 132 27.95 1.50 6.01
C LYS A 132 26.77 2.36 6.48
N SER A 133 26.68 2.60 7.79
CA SER A 133 25.73 3.56 8.34
C SER A 133 25.97 4.89 7.64
N LEU A 134 24.96 5.40 6.93
CA LEU A 134 24.96 6.80 6.54
C LEU A 134 24.71 7.55 7.82
N PHE A 135 25.76 8.21 8.34
CA PHE A 135 25.68 9.08 9.49
C PHE A 135 24.50 10.04 9.26
N GLN A 136 23.42 9.85 10.02
CA GLN A 136 22.26 10.71 9.98
C GLN A 136 22.45 11.70 11.13
N GLU A 137 22.78 12.95 10.79
CA GLU A 137 22.93 14.03 11.77
C GLU A 137 21.54 14.46 12.24
N SER A 138 20.93 13.63 13.08
CA SER A 138 19.73 13.94 13.86
C SER A 138 19.55 12.88 14.96
N GLU A 139 20.62 12.61 15.71
CA GLU A 139 20.42 12.16 17.08
C GLU A 139 20.02 13.38 17.91
N SER A 140 18.77 13.35 18.36
CA SER A 140 18.18 14.30 19.29
C SER A 140 19.10 14.49 20.50
N ASN A 141 19.50 15.73 20.76
CA ASN A 141 20.10 16.15 22.01
C ASN A 141 19.10 15.91 23.15
N ARG A 142 19.23 14.80 23.87
CA ARG A 142 18.62 14.60 25.19
C ARG A 142 19.73 14.23 26.16
N ALA A 143 20.33 15.26 26.73
CA ALA A 143 20.96 15.17 28.04
C ALA A 143 19.83 15.15 29.08
N THR A 144 19.73 14.08 29.83
CA THR A 144 19.37 14.04 31.27
C THR A 144 19.64 12.65 31.81
#